data_AF-A0A815KTR5-F1
#
_entry.id   AF-A0A815KTR5-F1
#
_cell.length_a   1.000
_cell.length_b   1.000
_cell.length_c   1.000
_cell.angle_alpha   90.00
_cell.angle_beta   90.00
_cell.angle_gamma   90.00
#
_symmetry.space_group_name_H-M   'P 1'
#
loop_
_entity.id
_entity.type
_entity.pdbx_description
1 polymer ?
#
loop_
_entity_poly.entity_id
_entity_poly.type
_entity_poly.pdbx_seq_one_letter_code
_entity_poly.pdbx_strand_id
1 'polypeptide(L)'
;MRDNARRKSLTGDALNQLRIRQKFASKKYRDGLKLKRLNDNRSSTYKNRQSFGQAIKRVQKSLPKEPNRRISVVRHIAQTLDIISKTTDLHEREQRQLPIELKKAVIDFYNRDDISHQMPGKRDYITIKNDNGSTQLQKRILLNNIRETYELFLMDRNITNDALSVNSFRILRPPNVLTYSHMPHRNCLCSYHENINLLIKPLSKCINNSNLCTIQAFSKALVCTEEDENCMFRRCSLCTNYFDNKFRKYVLNPAQKIQWYQWVLKNGYSEKQEFNGTVHQCLNTLEAQLDSF
;
A
#
# COMPACT_ATOMS: atom_id res chain seq x y z
N MET A 1 9.03 52.15 60.97
CA MET A 1 10.09 51.99 61.99
C MET A 1 9.67 52.36 63.44
N ARG A 2 8.62 53.16 63.69
CA ARG A 2 8.20 53.57 65.06
C ARG A 2 7.62 52.45 65.96
N ASP A 3 7.11 51.35 65.40
CA ASP A 3 6.46 50.28 66.20
C ASP A 3 7.43 49.28 66.87
N ASN A 4 8.67 49.16 66.41
CA ASN A 4 9.64 48.20 66.97
C ASN A 4 10.31 48.72 68.25
N ALA A 5 10.36 50.04 68.46
CA ALA A 5 10.92 50.64 69.68
C ALA A 5 9.98 50.44 70.89
N ARG A 6 8.67 50.64 70.70
CA ARG A 6 7.63 50.40 71.73
C ARG A 6 7.51 48.93 72.18
N ARG A 7 7.86 47.97 71.32
CA ARG A 7 7.85 46.54 71.67
C ARG A 7 9.02 46.12 72.56
N LYS A 8 10.15 46.83 72.49
CA LYS A 8 11.35 46.55 73.29
C LYS A 8 11.29 47.16 74.70
N SER A 9 10.40 48.12 74.95
CA SER A 9 10.25 48.81 76.25
C SER A 9 9.16 48.21 77.16
N LEU A 10 8.48 47.14 76.73
CA LEU A 10 7.43 46.47 77.50
C LEU A 10 8.02 45.34 78.33
N THR A 11 7.94 45.44 79.66
CA THR A 11 8.37 44.40 80.61
C THR A 11 7.19 43.94 81.48
N GLY A 12 7.29 42.72 82.01
CA GLY A 12 6.27 42.14 82.90
C GLY A 12 4.91 41.90 82.24
N ASP A 13 3.84 42.27 82.93
CA ASP A 13 2.45 41.94 82.58
C ASP A 13 1.98 42.55 81.25
N ALA A 14 2.46 43.74 80.91
CA ALA A 14 2.10 44.40 79.65
C ALA A 14 2.63 43.62 78.42
N LEU A 15 3.81 42.99 78.53
CA LEU A 15 4.37 42.13 77.48
C LEU A 15 3.57 40.82 77.37
N ASN A 16 3.14 40.26 78.49
CA ASN A 16 2.29 39.08 78.52
C ASN A 16 0.92 39.35 77.90
N GLN A 17 0.28 40.48 78.21
CA GLN A 17 -0.98 40.88 77.58
C GLN A 17 -0.84 41.06 76.06
N LEU A 18 0.27 41.66 75.60
CA LEU A 18 0.53 41.80 74.16
C LEU A 18 0.72 40.44 73.48
N ARG A 19 1.47 39.51 74.10
CA ARG A 19 1.64 38.14 73.60
C ARG A 19 0.31 37.37 73.56
N ILE A 20 -0.52 37.52 74.59
CA ILE A 20 -1.86 36.94 74.65
C ILE A 20 -2.72 37.49 73.51
N ARG A 21 -2.72 38.81 73.30
CA ARG A 21 -3.47 39.47 72.21
C ARG A 21 -3.00 39.00 70.83
N GLN A 22 -1.70 38.85 70.61
CA GLN A 22 -1.14 38.31 69.37
C GLN A 22 -1.50 36.83 69.15
N LYS A 23 -1.51 36.02 70.23
CA LYS A 23 -1.99 34.63 70.19
C LYS A 23 -3.47 34.57 69.81
N PHE A 24 -4.32 35.42 70.40
CA PHE A 24 -5.74 35.50 70.06
C PHE A 24 -5.97 35.98 68.63
N ALA A 25 -5.25 37.00 68.17
CA ALA A 25 -5.35 37.49 66.79
C ALA A 25 -4.90 36.41 65.78
N SER A 26 -3.81 35.71 66.06
CA SER A 26 -3.33 34.59 65.25
C SER A 26 -4.32 33.41 65.24
N LYS A 27 -4.96 33.12 66.38
CA LYS A 27 -6.00 32.10 66.49
C LYS A 27 -7.23 32.50 65.67
N LYS A 28 -7.73 33.72 65.82
CA LYS A 28 -8.87 34.26 65.04
C LYS A 28 -8.59 34.25 63.53
N TYR A 29 -7.37 34.57 63.11
CA TYR A 29 -6.96 34.49 61.70
C TYR A 29 -6.94 33.03 61.18
N ARG A 30 -6.40 32.09 61.97
CA ARG A 30 -6.40 30.65 61.64
C ARG A 30 -7.82 30.07 61.57
N ASP A 31 -8.69 30.48 62.49
CA ASP A 31 -10.08 30.03 62.54
C ASP A 31 -10.89 30.63 61.38
N GLY A 32 -10.64 31.89 61.01
CA GLY A 32 -11.21 32.51 59.80
C GLY A 32 -10.76 31.83 58.49
N LEU A 33 -9.50 31.40 58.41
CA LEU A 33 -8.99 30.57 57.30
C LEU A 33 -9.63 29.17 57.26
N LYS A 34 -9.91 28.56 58.41
CA LYS A 34 -10.66 27.30 58.48
C LYS A 34 -12.10 27.48 57.99
N LEU A 35 -12.78 28.55 58.38
CA LEU A 35 -14.15 28.84 57.95
C LEU A 35 -14.22 29.10 56.44
N LYS A 36 -13.27 29.87 55.88
CA LYS A 36 -13.15 30.08 54.43
C LYS A 36 -12.93 28.78 53.65
N ARG A 37 -12.23 27.79 54.22
CA ARG A 37 -12.00 26.47 53.59
C ARG A 37 -13.22 25.55 53.67
N LEU A 38 -14.08 25.72 54.67
CA LEU A 38 -15.33 24.94 54.79
C LEU A 38 -16.39 25.40 53.79
N ASN A 39 -16.36 26.67 53.38
CA ASN A 39 -17.28 27.24 52.39
C ASN A 39 -16.84 27.05 50.92
N ASP A 40 -15.67 26.45 50.67
CA ASP A 40 -15.20 26.17 49.32
C ASP A 40 -15.75 24.80 48.85
N ASN A 41 -16.84 24.82 48.08
CA ASN A 41 -17.58 23.64 47.61
C ASN A 41 -16.78 22.71 46.67
N ARG A 42 -15.49 22.95 46.45
CA ARG A 42 -14.55 21.95 45.89
C ARG A 42 -13.91 21.18 47.05
N SER A 43 -14.72 20.38 47.72
CA SER A 43 -14.27 19.63 48.90
C SER A 43 -13.12 18.70 48.54
N SER A 44 -11.96 18.93 49.16
CA SER A 44 -10.96 17.87 49.28
C SER A 44 -11.58 16.83 50.22
N THR A 45 -11.88 15.64 49.70
CA THR A 45 -12.40 14.49 50.47
C THR A 45 -11.44 14.03 51.59
N TYR A 46 -10.24 14.61 51.67
CA TYR A 46 -9.23 14.32 52.68
C TYR A 46 -9.30 15.30 53.86
N LYS A 47 -9.34 14.76 55.09
CA LYS A 47 -9.43 15.51 56.35
C LYS A 47 -8.28 16.50 56.59
N ASN A 48 -7.09 16.27 56.01
CA ASN A 48 -5.96 17.20 56.12
C ASN A 48 -5.02 17.14 54.88
N ARG A 49 -4.23 18.20 54.67
CA ARG A 49 -3.30 18.30 53.52
C ARG A 49 -2.19 17.25 53.56
N GLN A 50 -1.78 16.83 54.75
CA GLN A 50 -0.73 15.84 54.94
C GLN A 50 -1.19 14.46 54.45
N SER A 51 -2.44 14.06 54.73
CA SER A 51 -3.01 12.78 54.29
C SER A 51 -3.21 12.75 52.78
N PHE A 52 -3.64 13.86 52.17
CA PHE A 52 -3.67 14.01 50.71
C PHE A 52 -2.27 13.86 50.09
N GLY A 53 -1.26 14.54 50.66
CA GLY A 53 0.11 14.44 50.19
C GLY A 53 0.70 13.03 50.32
N GLN A 54 0.37 12.31 51.39
CA GLN A 54 0.76 10.90 51.55
C GLN A 54 0.07 9.99 50.54
N ALA A 55 -1.22 10.22 50.25
CA ALA A 55 -1.96 9.47 49.24
C ALA A 55 -1.34 9.66 47.84
N ILE A 56 -1.03 10.90 47.45
CA ILE A 56 -0.35 11.19 46.18
C ILE A 56 0.99 10.47 46.09
N LYS A 57 1.82 10.51 47.14
CA LYS A 57 3.14 9.86 47.14
C LYS A 57 3.04 8.34 46.91
N ARG A 58 2.01 7.69 47.48
CA ARG A 58 1.78 6.26 47.26
C ARG A 58 1.44 5.97 45.79
N VAL A 59 0.52 6.74 45.22
CA VAL A 59 0.12 6.60 43.80
C VAL A 59 1.31 6.85 42.87
N GLN A 60 2.08 7.92 43.11
CA GLN A 60 3.26 8.23 42.29
C GLN A 60 4.33 7.15 42.33
N LYS A 61 4.51 6.46 43.46
CA LYS A 61 5.45 5.34 43.59
C LYS A 61 5.03 4.12 42.76
N SER A 62 3.73 3.92 42.59
CA SER A 62 3.16 2.81 41.81
C SER A 62 3.07 3.08 40.31
N LEU A 63 3.25 4.34 39.87
CA LEU A 63 3.21 4.70 38.45
C LEU A 63 4.53 4.35 37.73
N PRO A 64 4.48 4.06 36.42
CA PRO A 64 5.69 3.84 35.61
C PRO A 64 6.69 5.01 35.68
N LYS A 65 7.98 4.69 35.61
CA LYS A 65 9.07 5.68 35.58
C LYS A 65 9.12 6.44 34.25
N GLU A 66 8.80 5.77 33.14
CA GLU A 66 8.82 6.35 31.79
C GLU A 66 7.65 7.34 31.57
N PRO A 67 7.91 8.56 31.04
CA PRO A 67 6.92 9.63 30.95
C PRO A 67 5.69 9.27 30.10
N ASN A 68 5.91 8.66 28.92
CA ASN A 68 4.82 8.32 28.01
C ASN A 68 3.89 7.24 28.58
N ARG A 69 4.47 6.21 29.22
CA ARG A 69 3.70 5.16 29.91
C ARG A 69 2.91 5.73 31.08
N ARG A 70 3.51 6.64 31.86
CA ARG A 70 2.84 7.32 32.97
C ARG A 70 1.62 8.11 32.50
N ILE A 71 1.76 8.90 31.43
CA ILE A 71 0.65 9.69 30.87
C ILE A 71 -0.48 8.77 30.39
N SER A 72 -0.16 7.68 29.69
CA SER A 72 -1.16 6.73 29.19
C SER A 72 -1.95 6.09 30.31
N VAL A 73 -1.27 5.61 31.37
CA VAL A 73 -1.93 4.98 32.54
C VAL A 73 -2.83 5.97 33.27
N VAL A 74 -2.35 7.20 33.51
CA VAL A 74 -3.15 8.23 34.19
C VAL A 74 -4.37 8.62 33.35
N ARG A 75 -4.21 8.75 32.02
CA ARG A 75 -5.33 9.02 31.11
C ARG A 75 -6.39 7.91 31.18
N HIS A 76 -5.97 6.65 31.19
CA HIS A 76 -6.90 5.52 31.25
C HIS A 76 -7.63 5.45 32.61
N ILE A 77 -6.92 5.69 33.72
CA ILE A 77 -7.54 5.79 35.05
C ILE A 77 -8.57 6.93 35.09
N ALA A 78 -8.25 8.08 34.51
CA ALA A 78 -9.17 9.21 34.45
C ALA A 78 -10.42 8.92 33.59
N GLN A 79 -10.27 8.12 32.54
CA GLN A 79 -11.38 7.64 31.71
C GLN A 79 -12.25 6.60 32.42
N THR A 80 -11.67 5.73 33.25
CA THR A 80 -12.42 4.74 34.05
C THR A 80 -13.20 5.38 35.20
N LEU A 81 -12.71 6.51 35.72
CA LEU A 81 -13.35 7.27 36.79
C LEU A 81 -14.31 8.35 36.25
N ASP A 82 -14.62 8.34 34.95
CA ASP A 82 -15.48 9.30 34.26
C ASP A 82 -15.09 10.79 34.49
N ILE A 83 -13.81 11.05 34.75
CA ILE A 83 -13.25 12.40 34.90
C ILE A 83 -13.00 13.04 33.53
N ILE A 84 -12.63 12.22 32.55
CA ILE A 84 -12.39 12.60 31.17
C ILE A 84 -13.17 11.62 30.29
N SER A 85 -13.92 12.13 29.30
CA SER A 85 -14.59 11.29 28.32
C SER A 85 -13.60 10.36 27.63
N LYS A 86 -14.02 9.13 27.33
CA LYS A 86 -13.24 8.22 26.47
C LYS A 86 -13.13 8.87 25.09
N THR A 87 -12.02 9.57 24.84
CA THR A 87 -11.64 10.12 23.53
C THR A 87 -11.29 8.97 22.58
N THR A 88 -12.30 8.21 22.22
CA THR A 88 -12.42 7.54 20.94
C THR A 88 -13.82 7.91 20.50
N ASP A 89 -13.96 9.13 19.99
CA ASP A 89 -15.21 9.62 19.43
C ASP A 89 -15.67 8.60 18.39
N LEU A 90 -16.71 7.86 18.71
CA LEU A 90 -17.42 7.02 17.75
C LEU A 90 -17.79 7.86 16.51
N HIS A 91 -18.06 9.14 16.73
CA HIS A 91 -18.31 10.12 15.68
C HIS A 91 -17.08 10.43 14.80
N GLU A 92 -15.86 10.55 15.36
CA GLU A 92 -14.64 10.69 14.52
C GLU A 92 -14.33 9.41 13.73
N ARG A 93 -14.64 8.23 14.28
CA ARG A 93 -14.49 6.98 13.55
C ARG A 93 -15.48 6.87 12.39
N GLU A 94 -16.71 7.34 12.55
CA GLU A 94 -17.70 7.42 11.47
C GLU A 94 -17.28 8.43 10.40
N GLN A 95 -16.77 9.61 10.78
CA GLN A 95 -16.29 10.62 9.81
C GLN A 95 -15.04 10.18 9.03
N ARG A 96 -14.24 9.26 9.56
CA ARG A 96 -13.10 8.66 8.83
C ARG A 96 -13.47 7.48 7.94
N GLN A 97 -14.72 7.01 7.96
CA GLN A 97 -15.15 5.96 7.05
C GLN A 97 -15.41 6.55 5.66
N LEU A 98 -14.77 5.96 4.65
CA LEU A 98 -15.03 6.33 3.27
C LEU A 98 -16.52 6.17 2.96
N PRO A 99 -17.13 7.12 2.22
CA PRO A 99 -18.52 7.04 1.78
C PRO A 99 -18.80 5.70 1.12
N ILE A 100 -19.96 5.11 1.41
CA ILE A 100 -20.36 3.79 0.86
C ILE A 100 -20.37 3.84 -0.68
N GLU A 101 -20.82 4.95 -1.25
CA GLU A 101 -20.82 5.20 -2.70
C GLU A 101 -19.41 5.19 -3.29
N LEU A 102 -18.45 5.81 -2.60
CA LEU A 102 -17.04 5.81 -3.04
C LEU A 102 -16.44 4.41 -2.97
N LYS A 103 -16.76 3.62 -1.92
CA LYS A 103 -16.31 2.22 -1.83
C LYS A 103 -16.85 1.39 -3.00
N LYS A 104 -18.14 1.52 -3.30
CA LYS A 104 -18.78 0.86 -4.45
C LYS A 104 -18.12 1.29 -5.76
N ALA A 105 -17.92 2.59 -5.96
CA ALA A 105 -17.26 3.13 -7.13
C ALA A 105 -15.85 2.55 -7.37
N VAL A 106 -15.05 2.39 -6.30
CA VAL A 106 -13.73 1.76 -6.38
C VAL A 106 -13.84 0.29 -6.78
N ILE A 107 -14.76 -0.46 -6.16
CA ILE A 107 -15.01 -1.88 -6.48
C ILE A 107 -15.44 -2.05 -7.93
N ASP A 108 -16.38 -1.21 -8.39
CA ASP A 108 -16.89 -1.24 -9.76
C ASP A 108 -15.78 -0.90 -10.76
N PHE A 109 -14.95 0.11 -10.45
CA PHE A 109 -13.80 0.48 -11.27
C PHE A 109 -12.81 -0.66 -11.46
N TYR A 110 -12.46 -1.36 -10.37
CA TYR A 110 -11.60 -2.54 -10.46
C TYR A 110 -12.18 -3.66 -11.34
N ASN A 111 -13.51 -3.78 -11.42
CA ASN A 111 -14.19 -4.82 -12.19
C ASN A 111 -14.44 -4.45 -13.66
N ARG A 112 -14.08 -3.24 -14.11
CA ARG A 112 -14.18 -2.88 -15.53
C ARG A 112 -13.16 -3.67 -16.36
N ASP A 113 -13.54 -4.04 -17.59
CA ASP A 113 -12.70 -4.85 -18.49
C ASP A 113 -11.46 -4.11 -19.01
N ASP A 114 -11.50 -2.78 -19.04
CA ASP A 114 -10.36 -1.91 -19.39
C ASP A 114 -9.37 -1.70 -18.23
N ILE A 115 -9.74 -2.09 -16.99
CA ILE A 115 -8.89 -1.99 -15.80
C ILE A 115 -8.35 -3.36 -15.39
N SER A 116 -9.19 -4.38 -15.40
CA SER A 116 -8.80 -5.77 -15.14
C SER A 116 -9.42 -6.71 -16.16
N HIS A 117 -8.66 -7.68 -16.62
CA HIS A 117 -9.13 -8.67 -17.58
C HIS A 117 -9.60 -9.95 -16.87
N GLN A 118 -10.78 -10.45 -17.21
CA GLN A 118 -11.30 -11.69 -16.66
C GLN A 118 -10.54 -12.90 -17.19
N MET A 119 -10.14 -13.81 -16.31
CA MET A 119 -9.47 -15.04 -16.73
C MET A 119 -10.44 -15.96 -17.49
N PRO A 120 -10.01 -16.61 -18.58
CA PRO A 120 -10.91 -17.40 -19.43
C PRO A 120 -11.23 -18.80 -18.88
N GLY A 121 -10.42 -19.34 -17.95
CA GLY A 121 -10.56 -20.72 -17.51
C GLY A 121 -11.74 -20.94 -16.57
N LYS A 122 -12.49 -22.03 -16.78
CA LYS A 122 -13.60 -22.44 -15.88
C LYS A 122 -13.14 -22.74 -14.43
N ARG A 123 -11.86 -23.04 -14.24
CA ARG A 123 -11.24 -23.26 -12.92
C ARG A 123 -10.63 -21.99 -12.32
N ASP A 124 -10.62 -20.88 -13.06
CA ASP A 124 -10.05 -19.61 -12.62
C ASP A 124 -11.07 -18.82 -11.80
N TYR A 125 -11.54 -19.40 -10.70
CA TYR A 125 -12.42 -18.75 -9.75
C TYR A 125 -11.79 -18.72 -8.35
N ILE A 126 -12.31 -17.84 -7.51
CA ILE A 126 -12.09 -17.84 -6.07
C ILE A 126 -13.41 -18.07 -5.35
N THR A 127 -13.36 -18.78 -4.23
CA THR A 127 -14.54 -19.00 -3.37
C THR A 127 -14.42 -18.11 -2.15
N ILE A 128 -15.39 -17.21 -1.96
CA ILE A 128 -15.48 -16.33 -0.80
C ILE A 128 -16.61 -16.85 0.09
N LYS A 129 -16.35 -16.97 1.40
CA LYS A 129 -17.38 -17.27 2.39
C LYS A 129 -17.98 -15.97 2.88
N ASN A 130 -19.29 -15.82 2.74
CA ASN A 130 -20.09 -14.75 3.30
C ASN A 130 -21.04 -15.35 4.36
N ASP A 131 -21.69 -14.48 5.14
CA ASP A 131 -22.64 -14.91 6.19
C ASP A 131 -23.81 -15.75 5.64
N ASN A 132 -24.16 -15.57 4.36
CA ASN A 132 -25.23 -16.28 3.67
C ASN A 132 -24.75 -17.50 2.84
N GLY A 133 -23.48 -17.90 2.96
CA GLY A 133 -22.90 -19.05 2.23
C GLY A 133 -21.66 -18.71 1.40
N SER A 134 -21.22 -19.64 0.54
CA SER A 134 -20.05 -19.43 -0.32
C SER A 134 -20.43 -18.94 -1.72
N THR A 135 -19.84 -17.84 -2.16
CA THR A 135 -19.98 -17.29 -3.51
C THR A 135 -18.69 -17.51 -4.31
N GLN A 136 -18.82 -18.01 -5.55
CA GLN A 136 -17.69 -18.11 -6.48
C GLN A 136 -17.61 -16.86 -7.33
N LEU A 137 -16.42 -16.25 -7.39
CA LEU A 137 -16.13 -15.11 -8.26
C LEU A 137 -15.03 -15.50 -9.25
N GLN A 138 -15.21 -15.17 -10.53
CA GLN A 138 -14.17 -15.39 -11.53
C GLN A 138 -12.96 -14.49 -11.26
N LYS A 139 -11.76 -15.06 -11.34
CA LYS A 139 -10.50 -14.32 -11.22
C LYS A 139 -10.38 -13.31 -12.35
N ARG A 140 -9.84 -12.15 -12.01
CA ARG A 140 -9.48 -11.07 -12.92
C ARG A 140 -8.02 -10.70 -12.68
N ILE A 141 -7.33 -10.29 -13.73
CA ILE A 141 -5.96 -9.80 -13.64
C ILE A 141 -5.95 -8.30 -13.91
N LEU A 142 -5.42 -7.53 -12.97
CA LEU A 142 -5.22 -6.09 -13.12
C LEU A 142 -4.18 -5.82 -14.23
N LEU A 143 -4.53 -4.95 -15.18
CA LEU A 143 -3.68 -4.63 -16.33
C LEU A 143 -2.49 -3.74 -15.94
N ASN A 144 -2.73 -2.80 -15.04
CA ASN A 144 -1.74 -1.85 -14.56
C ASN A 144 -1.29 -2.20 -13.13
N ASN A 145 -0.24 -1.56 -12.63
CA ASN A 145 0.08 -1.68 -11.21
C ASN A 145 -0.95 -0.92 -10.34
N ILE A 146 -0.95 -1.17 -9.03
CA ILE A 146 -1.95 -0.59 -8.12
C ILE A 146 -1.86 0.94 -8.08
N ARG A 147 -0.67 1.50 -8.21
CA ARG A 147 -0.45 2.95 -8.15
C ARG A 147 -0.97 3.65 -9.40
N GLU A 148 -0.65 3.11 -10.57
CA GLU A 148 -1.18 3.58 -11.86
C GLU A 148 -2.70 3.47 -11.91
N THR A 149 -3.24 2.33 -11.45
CA THR A 149 -4.71 2.11 -11.39
C THR A 149 -5.39 3.14 -10.48
N TYR A 150 -4.75 3.51 -9.38
CA TYR A 150 -5.23 4.56 -8.48
C TYR A 150 -5.22 5.93 -9.16
N GLU A 151 -4.14 6.29 -9.85
CA GLU A 151 -4.05 7.55 -10.60
C GLU A 151 -5.12 7.63 -11.70
N LEU A 152 -5.34 6.53 -12.42
CA LEU A 152 -6.44 6.41 -13.40
C LEU A 152 -7.82 6.58 -12.77
N PHE A 153 -8.05 6.01 -11.60
CA PHE A 153 -9.32 6.17 -10.89
C PHE A 153 -9.59 7.63 -10.50
N LEU A 154 -8.57 8.33 -10.01
CA LEU A 154 -8.70 9.75 -9.68
C LEU A 154 -8.98 10.61 -10.90
N MET A 155 -8.33 10.31 -12.04
CA MET A 155 -8.58 10.99 -13.32
C MET A 155 -10.00 10.70 -13.84
N ASP A 156 -10.43 9.44 -13.87
CA ASP A 156 -11.75 9.00 -14.35
C ASP A 156 -12.89 9.65 -13.54
N ARG A 157 -12.70 9.85 -12.23
CA ARG A 157 -13.72 10.41 -11.33
C ARG A 157 -13.55 11.89 -11.00
N ASN A 158 -12.51 12.55 -11.48
CA ASN A 158 -12.13 13.92 -11.09
C ASN A 158 -12.05 14.11 -9.56
N ILE A 159 -11.42 13.17 -8.85
CA ILE A 159 -11.28 13.18 -7.39
C ILE A 159 -9.86 13.61 -7.02
N THR A 160 -9.72 14.41 -5.94
CA THR A 160 -8.42 14.80 -5.40
C THR A 160 -7.87 13.74 -4.43
N ASN A 161 -6.54 13.69 -4.29
CA ASN A 161 -5.83 12.75 -3.40
C ASN A 161 -6.28 12.81 -1.93
N ASP A 162 -6.87 13.92 -1.49
CA ASP A 162 -7.30 14.13 -0.10
C ASP A 162 -8.54 13.30 0.26
N ALA A 163 -9.37 12.92 -0.72
CA ALA A 163 -10.60 12.18 -0.50
C ALA A 163 -10.39 10.66 -0.36
N LEU A 164 -9.35 10.12 -0.98
CA LEU A 164 -9.09 8.68 -1.00
C LEU A 164 -7.59 8.43 -1.03
N SER A 165 -7.04 7.82 0.02
CA SER A 165 -5.62 7.45 0.01
C SER A 165 -5.34 6.21 -0.86
N VAL A 166 -4.12 6.10 -1.39
CA VAL A 166 -3.63 4.90 -2.11
C VAL A 166 -3.80 3.63 -1.27
N ASN A 167 -3.53 3.69 0.03
CA ASN A 167 -3.63 2.54 0.91
C ASN A 167 -5.09 2.09 1.08
N SER A 168 -6.01 3.04 1.24
CA SER A 168 -7.44 2.77 1.27
C SER A 168 -7.93 2.16 -0.04
N PHE A 169 -7.51 2.72 -1.19
CA PHE A 169 -7.83 2.19 -2.51
C PHE A 169 -7.32 0.75 -2.70
N ARG A 170 -6.11 0.45 -2.22
CA ARG A 170 -5.54 -0.90 -2.24
C ARG A 170 -6.34 -1.89 -1.41
N ILE A 171 -6.80 -1.49 -0.22
CA ILE A 171 -7.60 -2.34 0.66
C ILE A 171 -8.98 -2.63 0.07
N LEU A 172 -9.56 -1.68 -0.65
CA LEU A 172 -10.86 -1.82 -1.32
C LEU A 172 -10.84 -2.71 -2.57
N ARG A 173 -9.66 -3.18 -2.99
CA ARG A 173 -9.54 -4.08 -4.14
C ARG A 173 -10.31 -5.39 -3.89
N PRO A 174 -11.24 -5.76 -4.78
CA PRO A 174 -11.93 -7.03 -4.68
C PRO A 174 -10.95 -8.21 -4.67
N PRO A 175 -11.19 -9.26 -3.87
CA PRO A 175 -10.27 -10.39 -3.75
C PRO A 175 -10.14 -11.21 -5.04
N ASN A 176 -11.13 -11.15 -5.95
CA ASN A 176 -11.07 -11.80 -7.25
C ASN A 176 -10.18 -11.03 -8.26
N VAL A 177 -9.81 -9.78 -7.97
CA VAL A 177 -8.92 -8.96 -8.80
C VAL A 177 -7.49 -9.13 -8.30
N LEU A 178 -6.71 -9.91 -9.05
CA LEU A 178 -5.33 -10.24 -8.76
C LEU A 178 -4.38 -9.27 -9.48
N THR A 179 -3.18 -9.11 -8.95
CA THR A 179 -2.11 -8.34 -9.61
C THR A 179 -1.55 -9.10 -10.81
N TYR A 180 -0.92 -8.36 -11.74
CA TYR A 180 -0.22 -8.92 -12.89
C TYR A 180 0.77 -10.04 -12.56
N SER A 181 1.37 -10.05 -11.36
CA SER A 181 2.24 -11.15 -10.88
C SER A 181 1.56 -12.53 -10.82
N HIS A 182 0.23 -12.57 -10.75
CA HIS A 182 -0.56 -13.80 -10.76
C HIS A 182 -0.99 -14.20 -12.17
N MET A 183 -0.68 -13.37 -13.18
CA MET A 183 -0.92 -13.74 -14.55
C MET A 183 0.02 -14.90 -14.89
N PRO A 184 -0.51 -16.04 -15.36
CA PRO A 184 0.32 -17.17 -15.78
C PRO A 184 0.99 -16.77 -17.09
N HIS A 185 2.09 -16.03 -17.00
CA HIS A 185 2.82 -15.56 -18.16
C HIS A 185 4.18 -16.20 -18.23
N ARG A 186 4.46 -16.80 -19.39
CA ARG A 186 5.74 -16.59 -20.07
C ARG A 186 5.66 -16.41 -21.60
N ASN A 187 4.49 -16.49 -22.24
CA ASN A 187 4.42 -16.37 -23.71
C ASN A 187 3.30 -15.40 -24.14
N CYS A 188 3.61 -14.46 -25.06
CA CYS A 188 2.56 -13.77 -25.84
C CYS A 188 1.74 -14.82 -26.59
N LEU A 189 0.42 -14.71 -26.56
CA LEU A 189 -0.50 -15.55 -27.35
C LEU A 189 -0.90 -14.90 -28.67
N CYS A 190 -0.24 -13.79 -29.04
CA CYS A 190 -0.47 -13.11 -30.29
C CYS A 190 0.01 -13.95 -31.48
N SER A 191 -0.73 -13.88 -32.58
CA SER A 191 -0.40 -14.57 -33.84
C SER A 191 1.01 -14.24 -34.33
N TYR A 192 1.49 -13.01 -34.09
CA TYR A 192 2.85 -12.59 -34.42
C TYR A 192 3.93 -13.45 -33.74
N HIS A 193 3.94 -13.50 -32.40
CA HIS A 193 4.95 -14.29 -31.66
C HIS A 193 4.79 -15.79 -31.91
N GLU A 194 3.56 -16.29 -32.07
CA GLU A 194 3.33 -17.69 -32.40
C GLU A 194 3.84 -18.03 -33.82
N ASN A 195 3.68 -17.14 -34.80
CA ASN A 195 4.18 -17.33 -36.16
C ASN A 195 5.71 -17.41 -36.20
N ILE A 196 6.40 -16.56 -35.44
CA ILE A 196 7.86 -16.67 -35.27
C ILE A 196 8.24 -18.04 -34.71
N ASN A 197 7.56 -18.51 -33.66
CA ASN A 197 7.79 -19.85 -33.10
C ASN A 197 7.55 -20.97 -34.11
N LEU A 198 6.49 -20.86 -34.92
CA LEU A 198 6.15 -21.86 -35.93
C LEU A 198 7.17 -21.89 -37.09
N LEU A 199 7.82 -20.77 -37.41
CA LEU A 199 8.89 -20.70 -38.41
C LEU A 199 10.25 -21.20 -37.86
N ILE A 200 10.56 -20.90 -36.60
CA ILE A 200 11.81 -21.34 -35.96
C ILE A 200 11.87 -22.88 -35.85
N LYS A 201 10.75 -23.54 -35.52
CA LYS A 201 10.69 -25.00 -35.31
C LYS A 201 11.22 -25.86 -36.48
N PRO A 202 10.82 -25.64 -37.74
CA PRO A 202 11.39 -26.37 -38.87
C PRO A 202 12.81 -25.88 -39.22
N LEU A 203 13.09 -24.58 -39.11
CA LEU A 203 14.41 -24.01 -39.42
C LEU A 203 15.51 -24.53 -38.49
N SER A 204 15.20 -24.76 -37.21
CA SER A 204 16.16 -25.30 -36.22
C SER A 204 16.69 -26.69 -36.57
N LYS A 205 15.96 -27.44 -37.41
CA LYS A 205 16.39 -28.75 -37.92
C LYS A 205 17.31 -28.64 -39.15
N CYS A 206 17.30 -27.51 -39.82
CA CYS A 206 18.02 -27.26 -41.07
C CYS A 206 19.22 -26.32 -40.92
N ILE A 207 19.29 -25.59 -39.80
CA ILE A 207 20.33 -24.61 -39.49
C ILE A 207 21.10 -25.11 -38.28
N ASN A 208 22.41 -25.30 -38.44
CA ASN A 208 23.26 -25.77 -37.36
C ASN A 208 23.62 -24.61 -36.41
N ASN A 209 22.62 -24.05 -35.72
CA ASN A 209 22.78 -22.99 -34.75
C ASN A 209 21.85 -23.19 -33.55
N SER A 210 22.43 -23.35 -32.36
CA SER A 210 21.71 -23.53 -31.10
C SER A 210 20.82 -22.33 -30.72
N ASN A 211 21.05 -21.16 -31.29
CA ASN A 211 20.26 -19.96 -31.03
C ASN A 211 18.87 -19.98 -31.70
N LEU A 212 18.58 -20.95 -32.58
CA LEU A 212 17.26 -21.15 -33.21
C LEU A 212 16.41 -22.21 -32.48
N CYS A 213 16.64 -22.48 -31.20
CA CYS A 213 15.83 -23.46 -30.46
C CYS A 213 14.56 -22.86 -29.83
N THR A 214 14.62 -21.59 -29.44
CA THR A 214 13.57 -20.89 -28.71
C THR A 214 13.51 -19.44 -29.17
N ILE A 215 12.33 -18.81 -29.07
CA ILE A 215 12.19 -17.39 -29.41
C ILE A 215 13.11 -16.51 -28.57
N GLN A 216 13.34 -16.85 -27.29
CA GLN A 216 14.23 -16.08 -26.42
C GLN A 216 15.70 -16.17 -26.87
N ALA A 217 16.19 -17.36 -27.19
CA ALA A 217 17.54 -17.53 -27.72
C ALA A 217 17.70 -16.83 -29.08
N PHE A 218 16.66 -16.88 -29.91
CA PHE A 218 16.62 -16.24 -31.22
C PHE A 218 16.68 -14.71 -31.10
N SER A 219 15.80 -14.10 -30.30
CA SER A 219 15.79 -12.66 -30.03
C SER A 219 17.12 -12.19 -29.48
N LYS A 220 17.70 -12.90 -28.50
CA LYS A 220 19.00 -12.56 -27.91
C LYS A 220 20.14 -12.61 -28.92
N ALA A 221 20.07 -13.53 -29.89
CA ALA A 221 21.08 -13.60 -30.93
C ALA A 221 20.98 -12.46 -31.95
N LEU A 222 19.82 -11.84 -32.14
CA LEU A 222 19.61 -10.74 -33.09
C LEU A 222 20.13 -9.38 -32.62
N VAL A 223 20.32 -9.21 -31.32
CA VAL A 223 20.68 -7.91 -30.72
C VAL A 223 22.07 -7.94 -30.07
N CYS A 224 22.67 -6.77 -29.88
CA CYS A 224 23.89 -6.64 -29.05
C CYS A 224 23.56 -6.80 -27.56
N THR A 225 22.47 -6.16 -27.12
CA THR A 225 21.95 -6.22 -25.75
C THR A 225 20.43 -6.05 -25.76
N GLU A 226 19.75 -6.70 -24.81
CA GLU A 226 18.29 -6.61 -24.63
C GLU A 226 17.88 -5.32 -23.89
N GLU A 227 18.85 -4.60 -23.30
CA GLU A 227 18.62 -3.39 -22.51
C GLU A 227 18.62 -2.11 -23.37
N ASP A 228 19.14 -2.18 -24.60
CA ASP A 228 19.20 -1.03 -25.52
C ASP A 228 18.01 -1.03 -26.47
N GLU A 229 17.22 0.03 -26.41
CA GLU A 229 16.06 0.24 -27.26
C GLU A 229 16.45 0.23 -28.75
N ASN A 230 17.57 0.88 -29.12
CA ASN A 230 17.98 0.94 -30.52
C ASN A 230 18.32 -0.44 -31.09
N CYS A 231 18.92 -1.32 -30.28
CA CYS A 231 19.13 -2.72 -30.64
C CYS A 231 17.80 -3.47 -30.82
N MET A 232 16.87 -3.35 -29.87
CA MET A 232 15.58 -4.06 -29.89
C MET A 232 14.69 -3.64 -31.06
N PHE A 233 14.79 -2.38 -31.50
CA PHE A 233 14.09 -1.84 -32.68
C PHE A 233 14.92 -1.91 -33.98
N ARG A 234 16.02 -2.69 -34.02
CA ARG A 234 16.90 -2.85 -35.20
C ARG A 234 17.48 -1.56 -35.80
N ARG A 235 17.51 -0.47 -35.03
CA ARG A 235 18.13 0.82 -35.43
C ARG A 235 19.64 0.83 -35.16
N CYS A 236 20.15 -0.15 -34.43
CA CYS A 236 21.58 -0.29 -34.15
C CYS A 236 22.35 -0.80 -35.37
N SER A 237 23.35 -0.04 -35.81
CA SER A 237 24.22 -0.36 -36.96
C SER A 237 25.11 -1.59 -36.75
N LEU A 238 25.35 -1.98 -35.49
CA LEU A 238 26.21 -3.13 -35.17
C LEU A 238 25.48 -4.47 -35.36
N CYS A 239 24.19 -4.54 -34.98
CA CYS A 239 23.41 -5.77 -35.06
C CYS A 239 22.48 -5.85 -36.27
N THR A 240 22.43 -4.85 -37.15
CA THR A 240 21.62 -4.87 -38.38
C THR A 240 21.84 -6.15 -39.20
N ASN A 241 23.09 -6.62 -39.29
CA ASN A 241 23.49 -7.79 -40.08
C ASN A 241 23.57 -9.10 -39.27
N TYR A 242 23.13 -9.11 -38.01
CA TYR A 242 23.23 -10.32 -37.17
C TYR A 242 22.35 -11.45 -37.69
N PHE A 243 21.22 -11.14 -38.35
CA PHE A 243 20.37 -12.14 -38.95
C PHE A 243 21.13 -12.96 -40.01
N ASP A 244 21.80 -12.28 -40.93
CA ASP A 244 22.60 -12.94 -41.97
C ASP A 244 23.80 -13.69 -41.40
N ASN A 245 24.54 -13.02 -40.51
CA ASN A 245 25.77 -13.55 -39.95
C ASN A 245 25.54 -14.76 -39.05
N LYS A 246 24.44 -14.78 -38.28
CA LYS A 246 24.14 -15.84 -37.32
C LYS A 246 23.19 -16.89 -37.87
N PHE A 247 22.34 -16.60 -38.85
CA PHE A 247 21.36 -17.58 -39.34
C PHE A 247 21.59 -17.97 -40.80
N ARG A 248 21.60 -17.01 -41.74
CA ARG A 248 21.78 -17.34 -43.17
C ARG A 248 23.07 -18.11 -43.45
N LYS A 249 24.17 -17.70 -42.81
CA LYS A 249 25.49 -18.33 -43.00
C LYS A 249 25.55 -19.80 -42.56
N TYR A 250 24.66 -20.22 -41.66
CA TYR A 250 24.68 -21.57 -41.06
C TYR A 250 23.62 -22.52 -41.65
N VAL A 251 22.96 -22.10 -42.74
CA VAL A 251 22.02 -22.95 -43.48
C VAL A 251 22.78 -24.05 -44.20
N LEU A 252 22.49 -25.31 -43.89
CA LEU A 252 23.17 -26.47 -44.49
C LEU A 252 22.80 -26.69 -45.95
N ASN A 253 21.49 -26.60 -46.27
CA ASN A 253 20.97 -26.76 -47.62
C ASN A 253 19.80 -25.78 -47.86
N PRO A 254 20.04 -24.63 -48.52
CA PRO A 254 19.00 -23.63 -48.77
C PRO A 254 17.84 -24.13 -49.64
N ALA A 255 18.10 -25.11 -50.53
CA ALA A 255 17.11 -25.65 -51.47
C ALA A 255 16.33 -26.85 -50.89
N GLN A 256 16.66 -27.30 -49.68
CA GLN A 256 15.93 -28.37 -49.00
C GLN A 256 14.46 -27.98 -48.84
N LYS A 257 13.56 -28.88 -49.23
CA LYS A 257 12.12 -28.69 -49.03
C LYS A 257 11.75 -28.92 -47.57
N ILE A 258 10.99 -27.98 -47.01
CA ILE A 258 10.47 -28.03 -45.65
C ILE A 258 9.01 -27.61 -45.63
N GLN A 259 8.34 -27.97 -44.55
CA GLN A 259 6.95 -27.61 -44.27
C GLN A 259 6.91 -26.78 -42.99
N TRP A 260 6.10 -25.73 -42.96
CA TRP A 260 5.89 -24.90 -41.77
C TRP A 260 4.44 -24.44 -41.68
N TYR A 261 4.07 -23.90 -40.53
CA TYR A 261 2.72 -23.39 -40.29
C TYR A 261 2.76 -21.90 -39.97
N GLN A 262 1.68 -21.19 -40.27
CA GLN A 262 1.45 -19.82 -39.80
C GLN A 262 -0.04 -19.58 -39.55
N TRP A 263 -0.35 -18.73 -38.57
CA TRP A 263 -1.65 -18.12 -38.37
C TRP A 263 -1.84 -16.98 -39.38
N VAL A 264 -2.92 -17.07 -40.15
CA VAL A 264 -3.33 -16.07 -41.14
C VAL A 264 -4.72 -15.58 -40.78
N LEU A 265 -4.96 -14.27 -40.89
CA LEU A 265 -6.28 -13.69 -40.70
C LEU A 265 -7.10 -13.87 -41.99
N LYS A 266 -8.19 -14.64 -41.92
CA LYS A 266 -9.16 -14.80 -43.02
C LYS A 266 -10.55 -14.49 -42.50
N ASN A 267 -11.27 -13.58 -43.19
CA ASN A 267 -12.65 -13.22 -42.87
C ASN A 267 -12.88 -12.86 -41.39
N GLY A 268 -11.91 -12.19 -40.76
CA GLY A 268 -12.00 -11.76 -39.35
C GLY A 268 -11.61 -12.82 -38.31
N TYR A 269 -11.27 -14.04 -38.72
CA TYR A 269 -10.81 -15.10 -37.82
C TYR A 269 -9.40 -15.55 -38.16
N SER A 270 -8.63 -15.94 -37.14
CA SER A 270 -7.29 -16.49 -37.31
C SER A 270 -7.38 -17.98 -37.60
N GLU A 271 -6.85 -18.40 -38.76
CA GLU A 271 -6.76 -19.81 -39.15
C GLU A 271 -5.28 -20.21 -39.26
N LYS A 272 -4.95 -21.42 -38.77
CA LYS A 272 -3.60 -21.98 -38.91
C LYS A 272 -3.49 -22.70 -40.26
N GLN A 273 -2.62 -22.19 -41.13
CA GLN A 273 -2.41 -22.71 -42.48
C GLN A 273 -1.02 -23.36 -42.60
N GLU A 274 -0.96 -24.45 -43.37
CA GLU A 274 0.28 -25.13 -43.73
C GLU A 274 0.88 -24.54 -45.02
N PHE A 275 2.20 -24.37 -45.02
CA PHE A 275 2.99 -23.88 -46.14
C PHE A 275 4.10 -24.88 -46.47
N ASN A 276 4.38 -25.01 -47.77
CA ASN A 276 5.40 -25.90 -48.31
C ASN A 276 6.35 -25.07 -49.17
N GLY A 277 7.66 -25.21 -48.95
CA GLY A 277 8.65 -24.44 -49.68
C GLY A 277 10.07 -24.87 -49.36
N THR A 278 11.05 -24.03 -49.69
CA THR A 278 12.45 -24.28 -49.37
C THR A 278 12.85 -23.66 -48.03
N VAL A 279 13.96 -24.13 -47.45
CA VAL A 279 14.58 -23.50 -46.26
C VAL A 279 14.82 -22.02 -46.51
N HIS A 280 15.28 -21.65 -47.70
CA HIS A 280 15.48 -20.25 -48.08
C HIS A 280 14.18 -19.42 -48.04
N GLN A 281 13.07 -19.96 -48.56
CA GLN A 281 11.77 -19.27 -48.54
C GLN A 281 11.23 -19.09 -47.12
N CYS A 282 11.32 -20.12 -46.28
CA CYS A 282 10.91 -20.04 -44.88
C CYS A 282 11.75 -19.01 -44.10
N LEU A 283 13.05 -18.93 -44.39
CA LEU A 283 13.96 -18.00 -43.72
C LEU A 283 13.73 -16.54 -44.16
N ASN A 284 13.45 -16.29 -45.43
CA ASN A 284 13.01 -14.97 -45.90
C ASN A 284 11.68 -14.56 -45.27
N THR A 285 10.77 -15.52 -45.07
CA THR A 285 9.49 -15.26 -44.38
C THR A 285 9.70 -14.89 -42.92
N LEU A 286 10.67 -15.52 -42.24
CA LEU A 286 11.05 -15.18 -40.87
C LEU A 286 11.65 -13.78 -40.78
N GLU A 287 12.54 -13.42 -41.71
CA GLU A 287 13.14 -12.08 -41.74
C GLU A 287 12.10 -10.99 -41.97
N ALA A 288 11.19 -11.18 -42.93
CA ALA A 288 10.13 -10.21 -43.22
C ALA A 288 9.21 -9.95 -42.02
N GLN A 289 9.04 -10.92 -41.11
CA GLN A 289 8.30 -10.71 -39.86
C GLN A 289 9.06 -9.82 -38.88
N LEU A 290 10.39 -9.80 -38.90
CA LEU A 290 11.22 -8.95 -38.06
C LEU A 290 11.27 -7.49 -38.53
N ASP A 291 11.05 -7.24 -39.82
CA ASP A 291 11.05 -5.88 -40.41
C ASP A 291 9.79 -5.07 -40.09
N SER A 292 8.80 -5.67 -39.42
CA SER A 292 7.53 -5.01 -39.07
C SER A 292 7.60 -4.09 -37.82
N PHE A 293 8.81 -3.73 -37.36
CA PHE A 293 9.09 -2.90 -36.17
C PHE A 293 10.04 -1.74 -36.47
#